data_AF-A0A2S9AID7-F1
#
_entry.id   AF-A0A2S9AID7-F1
#
_cell.length_a   1.000
_cell.length_b   1.000
_cell.length_c   1.000
_cell.angle_alpha   90.00
_cell.angle_beta   90.00
_cell.angle_gamma   90.00
#
_symmetry.space_group_name_H-M   'P 1'
#
loop_
_entity.id
_entity.type
_entity.pdbx_description
1 polymer ?
#
loop_
_entity_poly.entity_id
_entity_poly.type
_entity_poly.pdbx_seq_one_letter_code
_entity_poly.pdbx_strand_id
1 'polypeptide(L)'
;MSTLTADSSITIDGFTITAPAPVIMLWERVIAAAGSRGETIWIRTEDGSEVKSVLVRPSSAVISTLARPEQSGDLSLDKATNSNLAALVDRYIKPNIGAWDLAKALGIDAEIRANHATESTAEDA
;
A
#
# COMPACT_ATOMS: atom_id res chain seq x y z
N MET A 1 -23.54 -10.01 -4.35
CA MET A 1 -22.34 -9.20 -4.63
C MET A 1 -21.15 -10.03 -4.23
N SER A 2 -20.36 -10.52 -5.18
CA SER A 2 -19.16 -11.30 -4.87
C SER A 2 -18.13 -10.35 -4.28
N THR A 3 -17.90 -10.48 -2.98
CA THR A 3 -16.81 -9.80 -2.29
C THR A 3 -15.50 -10.22 -2.95
N LEU A 4 -14.70 -9.26 -3.38
CA LEU A 4 -13.29 -9.48 -3.71
C LEU A 4 -12.54 -9.79 -2.39
N THR A 5 -12.77 -10.98 -1.84
CA THR A 5 -12.24 -11.48 -0.56
C THR A 5 -11.03 -12.39 -0.72
N ALA A 6 -10.45 -12.47 -1.92
CA ALA A 6 -9.19 -13.17 -2.09
C ALA A 6 -8.05 -12.25 -1.66
N ASP A 7 -7.32 -12.65 -0.63
CA ASP A 7 -6.02 -12.05 -0.33
C ASP A 7 -5.09 -12.24 -1.53
N SER A 8 -4.37 -11.19 -1.84
CA SER A 8 -3.36 -11.14 -2.90
C SER A 8 -2.06 -10.68 -2.28
N SER A 9 -0.95 -10.86 -3.00
CA SER A 9 0.34 -10.43 -2.52
C SER A 9 1.18 -9.74 -3.58
N ILE A 10 2.11 -8.91 -3.11
CA ILE A 10 3.15 -8.32 -3.94
C ILE A 10 4.48 -8.50 -3.22
N THR A 11 5.50 -8.98 -3.95
CA THR A 11 6.83 -9.23 -3.40
C THR A 11 7.84 -8.26 -4.01
N ILE A 12 8.56 -7.56 -3.15
CA ILE A 12 9.44 -6.46 -3.55
C ILE A 12 10.72 -6.59 -2.75
N ASP A 13 11.86 -6.81 -3.42
CA ASP A 13 13.15 -6.99 -2.74
C ASP A 13 13.13 -8.07 -1.62
N GLY A 14 12.33 -9.14 -1.80
CA GLY A 14 12.14 -10.21 -0.81
C GLY A 14 11.17 -9.87 0.33
N PHE A 15 10.53 -8.70 0.29
CA PHE A 15 9.46 -8.30 1.20
C PHE A 15 8.10 -8.54 0.55
N THR A 16 7.28 -9.39 1.17
CA THR A 16 5.94 -9.73 0.67
C THR A 16 4.87 -8.98 1.47
N ILE A 17 4.03 -8.21 0.79
CA ILE A 17 2.83 -7.59 1.34
C ILE A 17 1.66 -8.48 0.95
N THR A 18 0.87 -8.93 1.92
CA THR A 18 -0.38 -9.65 1.69
C THR A 18 -1.54 -8.78 2.18
N ALA A 19 -2.53 -8.56 1.33
CA ALA A 19 -3.70 -7.76 1.63
C ALA A 19 -4.87 -8.14 0.70
N PRO A 20 -6.10 -7.67 0.95
CA PRO A 20 -7.19 -7.83 0.00
C PRO A 20 -6.78 -7.31 -1.38
N ALA A 21 -7.17 -8.02 -2.45
CA ALA A 21 -6.78 -7.69 -3.82
C ALA A 21 -6.89 -6.18 -4.20
N PRO A 22 -7.96 -5.45 -3.81
CA PRO A 22 -8.04 -4.01 -4.05
C PRO A 22 -6.89 -3.18 -3.44
N VAL A 23 -6.39 -3.57 -2.26
CA VAL A 23 -5.28 -2.89 -1.58
C VAL A 23 -3.97 -3.15 -2.32
N ILE A 24 -3.74 -4.39 -2.77
CA ILE A 24 -2.57 -4.75 -3.56
C ILE A 24 -2.55 -3.99 -4.90
N MET A 25 -3.69 -3.88 -5.58
CA MET A 25 -3.81 -3.07 -6.79
C MET A 25 -3.41 -1.61 -6.56
N LEU A 26 -3.67 -1.06 -5.38
CA LEU A 26 -3.24 0.29 -5.03
C LEU A 26 -1.73 0.39 -4.79
N TRP A 27 -1.15 -0.59 -4.09
CA TRP A 27 0.29 -0.69 -3.92
C TRP A 27 1.03 -0.76 -5.26
N GLU A 28 0.56 -1.60 -6.18
CA GLU A 28 1.12 -1.70 -7.53
C GLU A 28 1.15 -0.35 -8.24
N ARG A 29 0.07 0.44 -8.11
CA ARG A 29 -0.03 1.76 -8.75
C ARG A 29 0.92 2.76 -8.13
N VAL A 30 1.04 2.76 -6.80
CA VAL A 30 1.99 3.59 -6.06
C VAL A 30 3.43 3.24 -6.47
N ILE A 31 3.77 1.96 -6.50
CA ILE A 31 5.10 1.46 -6.85
C ILE A 31 5.42 1.79 -8.31
N ALA A 32 4.51 1.51 -9.24
CA ALA A 32 4.69 1.86 -10.64
C ALA A 32 4.89 3.36 -10.85
N ALA A 33 4.11 4.20 -10.15
CA ALA A 33 4.25 5.64 -10.19
C ALA A 33 5.61 6.11 -9.63
N ALA A 34 6.04 5.57 -8.48
CA ALA A 34 7.36 5.87 -7.93
C ALA A 34 8.48 5.42 -8.88
N GLY A 35 8.35 4.24 -9.50
CA GLY A 35 9.31 3.72 -10.47
C GLY A 35 9.41 4.58 -11.72
N SER A 36 8.28 5.08 -12.23
CA SER A 36 8.27 6.01 -13.36
C SER A 36 9.01 7.34 -13.07
N ARG A 37 9.11 7.71 -11.79
CA ARG A 37 9.84 8.90 -11.32
C ARG A 37 11.28 8.59 -10.91
N GLY A 38 11.70 7.32 -10.94
CA GLY A 38 13.01 6.89 -10.43
C GLY A 38 13.17 7.04 -8.91
N GLU A 39 12.05 7.11 -8.18
CA GLU A 39 12.04 7.34 -6.73
C GLU A 39 12.01 6.00 -5.98
N THR A 40 12.73 5.93 -4.87
CA THR A 40 12.57 4.85 -3.88
C THR A 40 11.52 5.23 -2.85
N ILE A 41 10.73 4.26 -2.37
CA ILE A 41 9.71 4.51 -1.34
C ILE A 41 9.98 3.67 -0.10
N TRP A 42 9.67 4.22 1.06
CA TRP A 42 9.62 3.44 2.30
C TRP A 42 8.21 2.88 2.46
N ILE A 43 8.08 1.57 2.50
CA ILE A 43 6.83 0.90 2.86
C ILE A 43 6.88 0.58 4.33
N ARG A 44 5.84 0.98 5.08
CA ARG A 44 5.70 0.67 6.50
C ARG A 44 4.49 -0.22 6.72
N THR A 45 4.71 -1.31 7.43
CA THR A 45 3.68 -2.29 7.78
C THR A 45 3.71 -2.55 9.28
N GLU A 46 2.55 -2.70 9.88
CA GLU A 46 2.40 -2.95 11.31
C GLU A 46 1.63 -4.25 11.55
N ASP A 47 2.30 -5.26 12.09
CA ASP A 47 1.69 -6.52 12.52
C ASP A 47 1.65 -6.60 14.05
N GLY A 48 0.47 -6.32 14.61
CA GLY A 48 0.28 -6.23 16.06
C GLY A 48 1.12 -5.10 16.67
N SER A 49 2.24 -5.44 17.30
CA SER A 49 3.19 -4.47 17.87
C SER A 49 4.48 -4.32 17.07
N GLU A 50 4.66 -5.10 16.00
CA GLU A 50 5.87 -5.08 15.20
C GLU A 50 5.70 -4.15 13.99
N VAL A 51 6.43 -3.03 13.99
CA VAL A 51 6.51 -2.12 12.84
C VAL A 51 7.72 -2.49 12.00
N LYS A 52 7.48 -2.88 10.75
CA LYS A 52 8.53 -3.13 9.75
C LYS A 52 8.53 -2.00 8.73
N SER A 53 9.74 -1.63 8.30
CA SER A 53 9.94 -0.64 7.25
C SER A 53 10.90 -1.23 6.22
N VAL A 54 10.51 -1.19 4.95
CA VAL A 54 11.37 -1.64 3.84
C VAL A 54 11.57 -0.50 2.85
N LEU A 55 12.81 -0.31 2.41
CA LEU A 55 13.12 0.59 1.31
C LEU A 55 12.91 -0.17 0.00
N VAL A 56 11.91 0.23 -0.76
CA VAL A 56 11.56 -0.36 -2.05
C VAL A 56 12.23 0.40 -3.18
N ARG A 57 12.89 -0.35 -4.05
CA ARG A 57 13.27 0.12 -5.40
C ARG A 57 12.21 -0.37 -6.38
N PRO A 58 11.36 0.50 -6.94
CA PRO A 58 10.26 0.03 -7.78
C PRO A 58 10.68 -0.78 -9.02
N SER A 59 11.92 -0.62 -9.48
CA SER A 59 12.48 -1.39 -10.59
C SER A 59 12.69 -2.88 -10.29
N SER A 60 12.62 -3.31 -9.03
CA SER A 60 12.75 -4.71 -8.60
C SER A 60 11.44 -5.32 -8.10
N ALA A 61 10.31 -4.61 -8.21
CA ALA A 61 9.01 -5.12 -7.78
C ALA A 61 8.54 -6.27 -8.68
N VAL A 62 8.21 -7.41 -8.08
CA VAL A 62 7.60 -8.56 -8.75
C VAL A 62 6.15 -8.69 -8.26
N ILE A 63 5.22 -8.58 -9.20
CA ILE A 63 3.79 -8.67 -8.91
C ILE A 63 3.34 -10.13 -8.99
N SER A 64 2.84 -10.69 -7.89
CA SER A 64 2.30 -12.05 -7.82
C SER A 64 0.79 -11.98 -7.57
N THR A 65 0.01 -11.79 -8.63
CA THR A 65 -1.39 -11.32 -8.52
C THR A 65 -2.38 -12.33 -7.92
N LEU A 66 -2.02 -13.61 -7.73
CA LEU A 66 -2.92 -14.64 -7.20
C LEU A 66 -2.12 -15.76 -6.51
N ALA A 67 -1.70 -15.57 -5.27
CA ALA A 67 -1.14 -16.65 -4.47
C ALA A 67 -2.09 -16.99 -3.31
N ARG A 68 -2.85 -18.08 -3.45
CA ARG A 68 -3.30 -18.82 -2.27
C ARG A 68 -2.04 -19.17 -1.47
N PRO A 69 -2.00 -18.97 -0.15
CA PRO A 69 -0.82 -19.29 0.66
C PRO A 69 -0.69 -20.81 0.77
N GLU A 70 -0.12 -21.45 -0.26
CA GLU A 70 0.43 -22.79 -0.12
C GLU A 70 1.90 -22.63 0.25
N GLN A 71 2.15 -22.57 1.56
CA GLN A 71 3.42 -22.85 2.25
C GLN A 71 4.70 -22.64 1.41
N SER A 72 4.99 -21.38 1.07
CA SER A 72 6.35 -20.91 0.85
C SER A 72 6.74 -20.16 2.13
N GLY A 73 7.96 -20.36 2.64
CA GLY A 73 8.42 -19.84 3.94
C GLY A 73 8.62 -18.31 3.99
N ASP A 74 7.62 -17.56 3.56
CA ASP A 74 7.56 -16.11 3.56
C ASP A 74 6.68 -15.62 4.71
N LEU A 75 7.09 -14.50 5.32
CA LEU A 75 6.35 -13.80 6.37
C LEU A 75 4.91 -13.54 5.92
N SER A 76 3.96 -14.31 6.46
CA SER A 76 2.53 -14.08 6.24
C SER A 76 2.09 -12.89 7.07
N LEU A 77 2.08 -11.70 6.45
CA LEU A 77 1.57 -10.46 7.06
C LEU A 77 0.04 -10.40 6.98
N ASP A 78 -0.64 -11.48 7.39
CA ASP A 78 -2.11 -11.64 7.33
C ASP A 78 -2.90 -10.58 8.13
N LYS A 79 -2.21 -9.67 8.84
CA LYS A 79 -2.80 -8.63 9.68
C LYS A 79 -2.11 -7.26 9.58
N ALA A 80 -1.18 -7.09 8.65
CA ALA A 80 -0.45 -5.84 8.58
C ALA A 80 -1.38 -4.67 8.23
N THR A 81 -1.58 -3.75 9.18
CA THR A 81 -2.21 -2.47 8.86
C THR A 81 -1.16 -1.62 8.15
N ASN A 82 -1.52 -1.05 7.00
CA ASN A 82 -0.58 -0.31 6.16
C ASN A 82 -0.49 1.14 6.63
N SER A 83 0.33 1.41 7.64
CA SER A 83 0.35 2.69 8.38
C SER A 83 0.83 3.91 7.56
N ASN A 84 1.26 3.74 6.29
CA ASN A 84 1.63 4.85 5.42
C ASN A 84 1.06 4.79 4.00
N LEU A 85 0.12 3.87 3.71
CA LEU A 85 -0.44 3.74 2.37
C LEU A 85 -1.17 5.02 1.96
N ALA A 86 -1.95 5.64 2.86
CA ALA A 86 -2.64 6.90 2.58
C ALA A 86 -1.69 8.02 2.12
N ALA A 87 -0.58 8.22 2.83
CA ALA A 87 0.43 9.22 2.48
C ALA A 87 1.08 8.94 1.11
N LEU A 88 1.34 7.68 0.79
CA LEU A 88 1.90 7.30 -0.51
C LEU A 88 0.88 7.46 -1.64
N VAL A 89 -0.38 7.17 -1.38
CA VAL A 89 -1.47 7.38 -2.33
C VAL A 89 -1.62 8.86 -2.64
N ASP A 90 -1.64 9.73 -1.62
CA ASP A 90 -1.68 11.19 -1.80
C ASP A 90 -0.51 11.71 -2.66
N ARG A 91 0.71 11.19 -2.43
CA ARG A 91 1.91 11.60 -3.16
C ARG A 91 1.96 11.13 -4.62
N TYR A 92 1.49 9.92 -4.89
CA TYR A 92 1.74 9.24 -6.18
C TYR A 92 0.49 9.07 -7.04
N ILE A 93 -0.69 8.94 -6.45
CA ILE A 93 -1.95 8.70 -7.16
C ILE A 93 -2.71 10.01 -7.31
N LYS A 94 -2.77 10.51 -8.54
CA LYS A 94 -3.54 11.73 -8.81
C LYS A 94 -5.05 11.47 -8.76
N PRO A 95 -5.86 12.44 -8.29
CA PRO A 95 -7.32 12.31 -8.20
C PRO A 95 -8.07 11.99 -9.50
N ASN A 96 -7.44 12.22 -10.64
CA ASN A 96 -8.00 12.00 -11.98
C ASN A 96 -7.61 10.67 -12.62
N ILE A 97 -6.89 9.79 -11.90
CA ILE A 97 -6.54 8.45 -12.35
C ILE A 97 -7.55 7.46 -11.75
N GLY A 98 -7.96 6.42 -12.48
CA GLY A 98 -8.91 5.40 -11.97
C GLY A 98 -8.45 4.68 -10.68
N ALA A 99 -7.18 4.79 -10.30
CA ALA A 99 -6.67 4.33 -9.00
C ALA A 99 -7.18 5.18 -7.81
N TRP A 100 -7.61 6.42 -8.04
CA TRP A 100 -8.22 7.26 -7.02
C TRP A 100 -9.63 6.82 -6.65
N ASP A 101 -10.41 6.33 -7.62
CA ASP A 101 -11.73 5.75 -7.33
C ASP A 101 -11.59 4.47 -6.49
N LEU A 102 -10.52 3.70 -6.73
CA LEU A 102 -10.16 2.57 -5.87
C LEU A 102 -9.76 3.02 -4.46
N ALA A 103 -8.98 4.11 -4.33
CA ALA A 103 -8.62 4.67 -3.03
C ALA A 103 -9.86 5.10 -2.22
N LYS A 104 -10.83 5.74 -2.87
CA LYS A 104 -12.12 6.10 -2.26
C LYS A 104 -12.92 4.88 -1.83
N ALA A 105 -12.99 3.85 -2.69
CA ALA A 105 -13.71 2.62 -2.38
C ALA A 105 -13.15 1.89 -1.16
N LEU A 106 -11.86 2.11 -0.84
CA LEU A 106 -11.17 1.57 0.33
C LEU A 106 -11.14 2.51 1.54
N GLY A 107 -11.73 3.71 1.44
CA GLY A 107 -11.74 4.71 2.52
C GLY A 107 -10.41 5.42 2.76
N ILE A 108 -9.42 5.23 1.88
CA ILE A 108 -8.09 5.86 1.99
C ILE A 108 -8.19 7.38 1.83
N ASP A 109 -9.16 7.89 1.07
CA ASP A 109 -9.39 9.33 0.89
C ASP A 109 -9.78 10.03 2.21
N ALA A 110 -10.46 9.32 3.12
CA ALA A 110 -10.82 9.85 4.42
C ALA A 110 -9.60 9.94 5.34
N GLU A 111 -8.71 8.95 5.27
CA GLU A 111 -7.44 8.93 5.99
C GLU A 111 -6.50 10.05 5.49
N ILE A 112 -6.40 10.26 4.18
CA ILE A 112 -5.62 11.38 3.60
C ILE A 112 -6.13 12.72 4.13
N ARG A 113 -7.45 12.93 4.10
CA ARG A 113 -8.06 14.17 4.62
C ARG A 113 -7.82 14.36 6.12
N ALA A 114 -7.88 13.27 6.90
CA ALA A 114 -7.60 13.33 8.33
C ALA A 114 -6.13 13.73 8.59
N ASN A 115 -5.18 13.17 7.84
CA ASN A 115 -3.76 13.50 7.95
C ASN A 115 -3.49 14.98 7.62
N HIS A 116 -4.06 15.50 6.52
CA HIS A 116 -3.92 16.93 6.17
C HIS A 116 -4.56 17.86 7.22
N ALA A 117 -5.69 17.45 7.81
CA ALA A 117 -6.32 18.23 8.88
C ALA A 117 -5.43 18.30 10.14
N THR A 118 -4.76 17.18 10.49
CA THR A 118 -3.83 17.16 11.63
C THR A 118 -2.56 17.97 11.39
N GLU A 119 -2.03 17.98 10.17
CA GLU A 119 -0.86 18.80 9.81
C GLU A 119 -1.19 20.29 9.85
N SER A 120 -2.36 20.70 9.35
CA SER A 120 -2.82 22.08 9.42
C SER A 120 -2.98 22.58 10.85
N THR A 121 -3.42 21.73 11.79
CA THR A 121 -3.53 22.11 13.21
C THR A 121 -2.20 22.15 13.95
N ALA A 122 -1.15 21.51 13.42
CA ALA A 122 0.19 21.51 14.02
C ALA A 122 1.03 22.74 13.63
N GLU A 123 0.73 23.40 12.49
CA GLU A 123 1.37 24.65 12.09
C GLU A 123 0.79 25.91 12.77
N ASP A 124 -0.42 25.80 13.36
CA ASP A 124 -1.11 26.91 14.04
C ASP A 124 -0.92 26.91 15.58
N ALA A 125 -0.10 26.01 16.14
CA ALA A 125 0.16 25.86 17.58
C ALA A 125 1.59 26.27 17.97
#